data_AF-A0A392TZ97-F1
#
_entry.id   AF-A0A392TZ97-F1
#
_cell.length_a   1.000
_cell.length_b   1.000
_cell.length_c   1.000
_cell.angle_alpha   90.00
_cell.angle_beta   90.00
_cell.angle_gamma   90.00
#
_symmetry.space_group_name_H-M   'P 1'
#
loop_
_entity.id
_entity.type
_entity.pdbx_description
1 polymer ?
#
loop_
_entity_poly.entity_id
_entity_poly.type
_entity_poly.pdbx_seq_one_letter_code
_entity_poly.pdbx_strand_id
1 'polypeptide(L)' 'MSTVAEMCELGWEEGGAAWQWRRQLRAWEEEMLGECRDLLFDVVLQPTVSDVWVWRHDSDG' A
#
# COMPACT_ATOMS: atom_id res chain seq x y z
N MET A 1 16.42 23.15 -10.41
CA MET A 1 15.63 22.44 -11.44
C MET A 1 16.57 21.42 -12.05
N SER A 2 16.36 20.13 -11.81
CA SER A 2 17.12 19.10 -12.52
C SER A 2 16.56 18.96 -13.93
N THR A 3 17.42 18.81 -14.92
CA THR A 3 17.02 18.66 -16.32
C THR A 3 16.66 17.20 -16.62
N VAL A 4 15.81 16.98 -17.63
CA VAL A 4 15.41 15.62 -18.05
C VAL A 4 16.64 14.78 -18.46
N ALA A 5 17.68 15.40 -19.02
CA ALA A 5 18.94 14.74 -19.36
C ALA A 5 19.68 14.21 -18.13
N GLU A 6 19.80 15.02 -17.07
CA GLU A 6 20.38 14.58 -15.79
C GLU A 6 19.57 13.44 -15.15
N MET A 7 18.24 13.47 -15.28
CA MET A 7 17.37 12.40 -14.78
C MET A 7 17.52 11.10 -15.59
N CYS A 8 17.68 11.19 -16.91
CA CYS A 8 17.99 10.03 -17.75
C CYS A 8 19.35 9.41 -17.39
N GLU A 9 20.40 10.22 -17.19
CA GLU A 9 21.71 9.73 -16.75
C GLU A 9 21.65 8.99 -15.40
N LEU A 10 20.74 9.40 -14.52
CA LEU A 10 20.48 8.73 -13.24
C LEU A 10 19.62 7.45 -13.38
N GLY A 11 19.20 7.09 -14.59
CA GLY A 11 18.41 5.89 -14.89
C GLY A 11 16.95 5.99 -14.49
N TRP A 12 16.39 7.21 -14.44
CA TRP A 12 14.97 7.48 -14.12
C TRP A 12 14.05 7.38 -15.32
N GLU A 13 14.62 7.13 -16.50
CA GLU A 13 13.91 6.84 -17.73
C GLU A 13 13.10 5.54 -17.67
N GLU A 14 12.12 5.44 -18.55
CA GLU A 14 11.31 4.23 -18.70
C GLU A 14 12.20 3.05 -19.15
N GLY A 15 12.21 1.98 -18.36
CA GLY A 15 13.11 0.83 -18.58
C GLY A 15 14.47 0.95 -17.91
N GLY A 16 14.85 2.13 -17.40
CA GLY A 16 16.07 2.36 -16.63
C GLY A 16 16.04 1.70 -15.24
N ALA A 17 17.18 1.71 -14.56
CA ALA A 17 17.35 1.02 -13.28
C ALA A 17 16.33 1.47 -12.22
N ALA A 18 16.07 2.78 -12.09
CA ALA A 18 15.11 3.29 -11.12
C ALA A 18 13.66 2.86 -11.46
N TRP A 19 13.32 2.73 -12.75
CA TRP A 19 12.03 2.21 -13.19
C TRP A 19 11.86 0.73 -12.87
N GLN A 20 12.91 -0.08 -13.08
CA GLN A 20 12.90 -1.50 -12.73
C GLN A 20 12.70 -1.72 -11.24
N TRP A 21 13.42 -0.96 -10.40
CA TRP A 21 13.26 -0.98 -8.94
C TRP A 21 11.85 -0.59 -8.50
N ARG A 22 11.26 0.46 -9.09
CA ARG A 22 9.86 0.86 -8.80
C ARG A 22 8.86 -0.23 -9.14
N ARG A 23 9.02 -0.92 -10.28
CA ARG A 23 8.13 -2.02 -10.67
C ARG A 23 8.22 -3.20 -9.69
N GLN A 24 9.43 -3.55 -9.28
CA GLN A 24 9.64 -4.62 -8.30
C GLN A 24 9.06 -4.24 -6.93
N LEU A 25 9.27 -3.01 -6.48
CA LEU A 25 8.72 -2.52 -5.22
C LEU A 25 7.19 -2.54 -5.24
N ARG A 26 6.58 -2.15 -6.37
CA ARG A 26 5.12 -2.21 -6.54
C ARG A 26 4.58 -3.64 -6.52
N ALA A 27 5.25 -4.58 -7.18
CA ALA A 27 4.87 -5.99 -7.14
C ALA A 27 4.97 -6.55 -5.72
N TRP A 28 6.04 -6.19 -4.99
CA TRP A 28 6.22 -6.56 -3.59
C TRP A 28 5.13 -5.97 -2.68
N GLU A 29 4.76 -4.70 -2.89
CA GLU A 29 3.67 -4.05 -2.16
C GLU A 29 2.32 -4.71 -2.45
N GLU A 30 2.03 -5.02 -3.71
CA GLU A 30 0.80 -5.72 -4.12
C GLU A 30 0.72 -7.14 -3.53
N GLU A 31 1.85 -7.85 -3.41
CA GLU A 31 1.94 -9.16 -2.76
C GLU A 31 1.61 -9.05 -1.26
N MET A 32 2.24 -8.12 -0.55
CA MET A 32 2.02 -7.92 0.89
C MET A 32 0.61 -7.39 1.22
N LEU A 33 0.04 -6.56 0.35
CA LEU A 33 -1.33 -6.08 0.50
C LEU A 33 -2.39 -7.12 0.13
N GLY A 34 -2.01 -8.21 -0.55
CA GLY A 34 -2.91 -9.30 -0.93
C GLY A 34 -3.59 -9.92 0.28
N GLU A 35 -2.82 -10.25 1.33
CA GLU A 35 -3.34 -10.83 2.56
C GLU A 35 -4.27 -9.86 3.32
N CYS A 36 -3.93 -8.57 3.35
CA CYS A 36 -4.80 -7.54 3.95
C CYS A 36 -6.12 -7.38 3.18
N ARG A 37 -6.07 -7.45 1.86
CA ARG A 37 -7.27 -7.39 1.01
C ARG A 37 -8.17 -8.59 1.29
N ASP A 38 -7.59 -9.78 1.39
CA ASP A 38 -8.35 -11.00 1.65
C ASP A 38 -8.98 -10.97 3.06
N LEU A 39 -8.27 -10.47 4.08
CA LEU A 39 -8.82 -10.23 5.41
C LEU A 39 -9.99 -9.25 5.41
N LEU A 40 -9.91 -8.18 4.60
CA LEU A 40 -10.99 -7.21 4.46
C LEU A 40 -12.19 -7.74 3.66
N PHE A 41 -11.99 -8.71 2.77
CA PHE A 41 -13.08 -9.32 1.99
C PHE A 41 -14.09 -10.06 2.88
N ASP A 42 -13.64 -10.60 4.01
CA ASP A 42 -14.50 -11.27 4.99
C ASP A 42 -15.25 -10.29 5.91
N VAL A 43 -14.98 -8.98 5.80
CA VAL A 43 -15.67 -7.95 6.57
C VAL A 43 -17.01 -7.61 5.93
N VAL A 44 -18.09 -8.12 6.51
CA VAL A 44 -19.46 -7.76 6.13
C VAL A 44 -19.91 -6.52 6.91
N LEU A 45 -20.03 -5.39 6.20
CA LEU A 45 -20.65 -4.17 6.73
C LEU A 45 -22.15 -4.40 6.96
N GLN A 46 -22.60 -4.29 8.21
CA GLN A 46 -24.01 -4.45 8.57
C GLN A 46 -24.71 -3.09 8.55
N PRO A 47 -25.57 -2.79 7.54
CA PRO A 47 -26.18 -1.47 7.38
C PRO A 47 -27.23 -1.14 8.46
N THR A 48 -27.65 -2.14 9.24
CA THR A 48 -28.69 -2.00 10.27
C THR A 48 -28.11 -1.70 11.66
N VAL A 49 -26.79 -1.76 11.82
CA VAL A 49 -26.11 -1.47 13.09
C VAL A 49 -25.45 -0.10 12.96
N SER A 50 -25.74 0.80 13.89
CA SER A 50 -25.02 2.08 13.95
C SER A 50 -23.54 1.81 14.23
N ASP A 51 -22.64 2.39 13.43
CA ASP A 51 -21.19 2.31 13.64
C ASP A 51 -20.80 3.02 14.93
N VAL A 52 -20.93 2.33 16.07
CA VAL A 52 -20.49 2.82 17.37
C VAL A 52 -19.09 2.30 17.63
N TRP A 53 -18.10 3.17 17.48
CA TRP A 53 -16.73 2.89 17.91
C TRP A 53 -16.67 2.86 19.44
N VAL A 54 -16.63 1.65 20.01
CA VAL A 54 -16.43 1.45 21.45
C VAL A 54 -14.97 1.07 21.69
N TRP A 55 -14.16 2.01 22.18
CA TRP A 55 -12.84 1.71 22.70
C TRP A 55 -12.97 0.93 24.00
N ARG A 56 -12.72 -0.39 23.96
CA ARG A 56 -12.53 -1.20 25.17
C ARG A 56 -11.03 -1.18 25.50
N HIS A 57 -10.66 -0.39 26.48
CA HIS A 57 -9.37 -0.55 27.12
C HIS A 57 -9.43 -1.84 27.94
N ASP A 58 -8.69 -2.87 27.55
CA ASP A 58 -8.51 -4.06 28.38
C ASP A 58 -7.95 -3.58 29.72
N SER A 59 -8.82 -3.60 30.72
CA SER A 59 -8.48 -3.32 32.10
C SER A 59 -8.45 -4.67 32.78
N ASP A 60 -7.46 -5.49 32.41
CA ASP A 60 -7.05 -6.61 33.24
C ASP A 60 -6.39 -6.02 34.48
N GLY A 61 -7.14 -6.06 35.59
CA GLY A 61 -6.66 -5.88 36.94
C GLY A 61 -6.84 -7.17 37.72
#